data_AF-A0A6A4VMJ9-F1
#
_entry.id   AF-A0A6A4VMJ9-F1
#
_cell.length_a   1.000
_cell.length_b   1.000
_cell.length_c   1.000
_cell.angle_alpha   90.00
_cell.angle_beta   90.00
_cell.angle_gamma   90.00
#
_symmetry.space_group_name_H-M   'P 1'
#
loop_
_entity.id
_entity.type
_entity.pdbx_description
1 polymer ?
#
loop_
_entity_poly.entity_id
_entity_poly.type
_entity_poly.pdbx_seq_one_letter_code
_entity_poly.pdbx_strand_id
1 'polypeptide(L)'
;MSRIFHGITSQDLRHLAYDLAEHLNLTHQFDKSSKMAGMEWLRGFMKRNPDVNVRVPEPTSISRVTAFRKSEVQRFYENLGYNEHGYGPTRTYNMDETGLPTTMTTKKILAERGSQVGVVATLKTK
;
A
#
# COMPACT_ATOMS: atom_id res chain seq x y z
N MET A 1 13.22 -3.91 -1.00
CA MET A 1 12.06 -3.87 -1.91
C MET A 1 10.80 -4.58 -1.37
N SER A 2 10.89 -5.52 -0.42
CA SER A 2 9.76 -6.42 -0.08
C SER A 2 8.76 -5.94 1.00
N ARG A 3 9.10 -4.94 1.82
CA ARG A 3 8.26 -4.55 2.99
C ARG A 3 7.13 -3.56 2.69
N ILE A 4 7.18 -2.89 1.53
CA ILE A 4 6.30 -1.74 1.22
C ILE A 4 5.02 -2.18 0.49
N PHE A 5 4.99 -3.39 -0.11
CA PHE A 5 3.97 -3.74 -1.11
C PHE A 5 3.11 -4.97 -0.77
N HIS A 6 3.31 -5.60 0.37
CA HIS A 6 2.45 -6.68 0.87
C HIS A 6 1.79 -6.23 2.16
N GLY A 7 0.65 -5.56 2.04
CA GLY A 7 -0.16 -5.20 3.20
C GLY A 7 -0.88 -6.41 3.76
N ILE A 8 -0.91 -6.53 5.09
CA ILE A 8 -1.65 -7.58 5.80
C ILE A 8 -3.13 -7.20 5.73
N THR A 9 -3.98 -8.05 5.18
CA THR A 9 -5.44 -7.82 5.20
C THR A 9 -6.03 -8.20 6.55
N SER A 10 -7.28 -7.77 6.80
CA SER A 10 -8.02 -8.21 7.98
C SER A 10 -8.21 -9.72 8.06
N GLN A 11 -8.25 -10.41 6.90
CA GLN A 11 -8.33 -11.87 6.87
C GLN A 11 -6.99 -12.49 7.27
N ASP A 12 -5.89 -12.00 6.69
CA ASP A 12 -4.54 -12.50 6.99
C ASP A 12 -4.22 -12.36 8.49
N LEU A 13 -4.57 -11.22 9.10
CA LEU A 13 -4.37 -11.01 10.53
C LEU A 13 -5.17 -12.01 11.38
N ARG A 14 -6.41 -12.33 10.97
CA ARG A 14 -7.27 -13.25 11.71
C ARG A 14 -6.82 -14.70 11.56
N HIS A 15 -6.25 -15.08 10.42
CA HIS A 15 -5.60 -16.39 10.24
C HIS A 15 -4.32 -16.48 11.08
N LEU A 16 -3.48 -15.44 11.03
CA LEU A 16 -2.24 -15.39 11.82
C LEU A 16 -2.51 -15.47 13.33
N ALA A 17 -3.59 -14.86 13.81
CA ALA A 17 -4.02 -14.97 15.19
C ALA A 17 -4.46 -16.40 15.58
N TYR A 18 -5.11 -17.13 14.67
CA TYR A 18 -5.47 -18.53 14.87
C TYR A 18 -4.22 -19.40 14.93
N ASP A 19 -3.34 -19.28 13.94
CA ASP A 19 -2.11 -20.07 13.85
C ASP A 19 -1.23 -19.84 15.08
N LEU A 20 -1.08 -18.59 15.53
CA LEU A 20 -0.33 -18.27 16.74
C LEU A 20 -0.93 -18.92 17.99
N ALA A 21 -2.26 -18.95 18.11
CA ALA A 21 -2.93 -19.51 19.26
C ALA A 21 -2.80 -21.05 19.30
N GLU A 22 -2.90 -21.72 18.15
CA GLU A 22 -2.63 -23.16 18.02
C GLU A 22 -1.15 -23.48 18.29
N HIS A 23 -0.20 -22.72 17.74
CA HIS A 23 1.23 -22.91 17.97
C HIS A 23 1.64 -22.73 19.43
N LEU A 24 0.99 -21.81 20.16
CA LEU A 24 1.22 -21.58 21.58
C LEU A 24 0.36 -22.48 22.48
N ASN A 25 -0.43 -23.39 21.92
CA ASN A 25 -1.40 -24.24 22.63
C ASN A 25 -2.33 -23.45 23.57
N LEU A 26 -2.74 -22.25 23.16
CA LEU A 26 -3.65 -21.41 23.93
C LEU A 26 -5.08 -21.90 23.74
N THR A 27 -5.85 -21.97 24.83
CA THR A 27 -7.29 -22.23 24.74
C THR A 27 -7.98 -21.03 24.08
N HIS A 28 -8.56 -21.24 22.90
CA HIS A 28 -9.31 -20.22 22.17
C HIS A 28 -10.65 -20.73 21.63
N GLN A 29 -11.60 -19.80 21.46
CA GLN A 29 -12.91 -20.06 20.86
C GLN A 29 -12.96 -19.69 19.37
N PHE A 30 -11.80 -19.61 18.71
CA PHE A 30 -11.75 -19.37 17.27
C PHE A 30 -12.36 -20.53 16.48
N ASP A 31 -12.82 -20.21 15.29
CA ASP A 31 -13.46 -21.20 14.42
C ASP A 31 -12.40 -22.11 13.81
N LYS A 32 -12.47 -23.40 14.15
CA LYS A 32 -11.56 -24.45 13.67
C LYS A 32 -11.83 -24.86 12.23
N SER A 33 -13.05 -24.64 11.72
CA SER A 33 -13.41 -24.97 10.35
C SER A 33 -12.80 -23.97 9.36
N SER A 34 -12.91 -22.68 9.65
CA SER A 34 -12.29 -21.61 8.86
C SER A 34 -10.85 -21.29 9.27
N LYS A 35 -10.35 -21.88 10.36
CA LYS A 35 -9.00 -21.65 10.92
C LYS A 35 -8.69 -20.17 11.06
N MET A 36 -9.62 -19.43 11.66
CA MET A 36 -9.59 -17.97 11.67
C MET A 36 -10.20 -17.41 12.96
N ALA A 37 -9.57 -16.37 13.51
CA ALA A 37 -10.15 -15.61 14.62
C ALA A 37 -11.46 -14.91 14.23
N GLY A 38 -12.35 -14.64 15.18
CA GLY A 38 -13.64 -13.96 14.93
C GLY A 38 -13.52 -12.46 14.59
N MET A 39 -14.60 -11.86 14.09
CA MET A 39 -14.66 -10.42 13.84
C MET A 39 -14.59 -9.61 15.14
N GLU A 40 -15.20 -10.10 16.22
CA GLU A 40 -15.11 -9.48 17.56
C GLU A 40 -13.68 -9.44 18.08
N TRP A 41 -12.92 -10.51 17.85
CA TRP A 41 -11.51 -10.53 18.21
C TRP A 41 -10.73 -9.45 17.46
N LEU A 42 -10.97 -9.30 16.15
CA LEU A 42 -10.35 -8.25 15.34
C LEU A 42 -10.70 -6.85 15.86
N ARG A 43 -11.97 -6.59 16.18
CA ARG A 43 -12.41 -5.30 16.76
C ARG A 43 -11.69 -5.03 18.08
N GLY A 44 -11.59 -6.02 18.96
CA GLY A 44 -10.84 -5.92 20.22
C GLY A 44 -9.35 -5.68 20.01
N PHE A 45 -8.74 -6.34 19.02
CA PHE A 45 -7.33 -6.13 18.65
C PHE A 45 -7.09 -4.70 18.17
N MET A 46 -7.94 -4.18 17.28
CA MET A 46 -7.84 -2.81 16.77
C MET A 46 -8.04 -1.78 17.88
N LYS A 47 -8.94 -2.02 18.84
CA LYS A 47 -9.14 -1.14 20.00
C LYS A 47 -7.90 -1.07 20.91
N ARG A 48 -7.16 -2.17 21.05
CA ARG A 48 -5.93 -2.23 21.86
C ARG A 48 -4.71 -1.65 21.14
N ASN A 49 -4.73 -1.59 19.81
CA ASN A 49 -3.62 -1.12 18.99
C ASN A 49 -4.07 0.09 18.14
N PRO A 50 -4.23 1.28 18.74
CA PRO A 50 -4.73 2.47 18.05
C PRO A 50 -3.79 2.99 16.94
N ASP A 51 -2.53 2.56 16.97
CA ASP A 51 -1.53 2.88 15.95
C ASP A 51 -1.72 2.06 14.67
N VAL A 52 -2.53 1.00 14.69
CA VAL A 52 -2.86 0.20 13.50
C VAL A 52 -4.20 0.67 12.94
N ASN A 53 -4.24 1.00 11.65
CA ASN A 53 -5.44 1.43 10.95
C ASN A 53 -5.70 0.64 9.67
N VAL A 54 -6.97 0.52 9.31
CA VAL A 54 -7.38 -0.04 8.02
C VAL A 54 -7.27 1.06 6.96
N ARG A 55 -6.49 0.81 5.91
CA ARG A 55 -6.29 1.74 4.79
C ARG A 55 -6.59 1.06 3.46
N VAL A 56 -7.04 1.87 2.51
CA VAL A 56 -7.09 1.49 1.09
C VAL A 56 -5.78 1.97 0.48
N PRO A 57 -4.90 1.06 0.01
CA PRO A 57 -3.66 1.48 -0.61
C PRO A 57 -3.93 2.18 -1.94
N GLU A 58 -3.14 3.20 -2.25
CA GLU A 58 -3.24 3.87 -3.55
C GLU A 58 -2.67 2.96 -4.65
N PRO A 59 -3.48 2.61 -5.66
CA PRO A 59 -3.00 1.82 -6.77
C PRO A 59 -1.98 2.63 -7.58
N THR A 60 -0.71 2.25 -7.47
CA THR A 60 0.39 2.92 -8.16
C THR A 60 0.99 1.97 -9.18
N SER A 61 1.16 2.42 -10.42
CA SER A 61 1.81 1.62 -11.47
C SER A 61 3.31 1.49 -11.18
N ILE A 62 3.91 0.37 -11.58
CA ILE A 62 5.38 0.18 -11.50
C ILE A 62 6.11 1.37 -12.12
N SER A 63 5.66 1.80 -13.30
CA SER A 63 6.26 2.92 -14.04
C SER A 63 6.30 4.21 -13.21
N ARG A 64 5.25 4.50 -12.43
CA ARG A 64 5.24 5.65 -11.52
C ARG A 64 6.25 5.45 -10.39
N VAL A 65 6.26 4.29 -9.73
CA VAL A 65 7.21 4.01 -8.64
C VAL A 65 8.66 4.14 -9.12
N THR A 66 8.96 3.69 -10.33
CA THR A 66 10.31 3.80 -10.90
C THR A 66 10.64 5.22 -11.33
N ALA A 67 9.72 5.93 -11.98
CA ALA A 67 9.95 7.29 -12.49
C ALA A 67 10.13 8.32 -11.38
N PHE A 68 9.44 8.17 -10.24
CA PHE A 68 9.54 9.08 -9.10
C PHE A 68 10.74 8.79 -8.16
N ARG A 69 11.75 8.05 -8.62
CA ARG A 69 13.01 7.86 -7.87
C ARG A 69 13.89 9.11 -7.99
N LYS A 70 14.56 9.53 -6.92
CA LYS A 70 15.43 10.72 -6.91
C LYS A 70 16.40 10.79 -8.10
N SER A 71 17.06 9.68 -8.44
CA SER A 71 17.98 9.61 -9.58
C SER A 71 17.29 9.82 -10.93
N GLU A 72 16.09 9.29 -11.08
CA GLU A 72 15.29 9.38 -12.31
C GLU A 72 14.72 10.79 -12.48
N VAL A 73 14.22 11.38 -11.40
CA VAL A 73 13.75 12.77 -11.37
C VAL A 73 14.90 13.73 -11.65
N GLN A 74 16.07 13.52 -11.04
CA GLN A 74 17.25 14.33 -11.30
C GLN A 74 17.67 14.25 -12.77
N ARG A 75 17.79 13.04 -13.33
CA ARG A 75 18.09 12.82 -14.74
C ARG A 75 17.08 13.50 -15.67
N PHE A 76 15.79 13.47 -15.31
CA PHE A 76 14.75 14.17 -16.07
C PHE A 76 15.00 15.68 -16.11
N TYR A 77 15.28 16.32 -14.96
CA TYR A 77 15.52 17.77 -14.90
C TYR A 77 16.85 18.19 -15.53
N GLU A 78 17.88 17.34 -15.46
CA GLU A 78 19.15 17.52 -16.18
C GLU A 78 18.90 17.50 -17.70
N ASN A 79 18.19 16.48 -18.21
CA ASN A 79 17.84 16.39 -19.63
C ASN A 79 16.93 17.52 -20.10
N LEU A 80 16.03 18.00 -19.23
CA LEU A 80 15.16 19.14 -19.51
C LEU A 80 15.95 20.47 -19.58
N GLY A 81 17.19 20.51 -19.06
CA GLY A 81 17.99 21.72 -18.95
C GLY A 81 17.32 22.79 -18.10
N TYR A 82 16.43 22.39 -17.18
CA TYR A 82 15.55 23.31 -16.45
C TYR A 82 16.35 24.34 -15.64
N ASN A 83 17.43 23.90 -15.01
CA ASN A 83 18.31 24.74 -14.19
C ASN A 83 19.20 25.68 -15.03
N GLU A 84 19.50 25.33 -16.28
CA GLU A 84 20.35 26.12 -17.17
C GLU A 84 19.55 27.22 -17.88
N HIS A 85 18.32 26.92 -18.26
CA HIS A 85 17.48 27.82 -19.06
C HIS A 85 16.56 28.70 -18.19
N GLY A 86 16.36 28.34 -16.91
CA GLY A 86 15.61 29.15 -15.95
C GLY A 86 14.20 29.51 -16.42
N TYR A 87 13.42 28.50 -16.86
CA TYR A 87 12.08 28.73 -17.37
C TYR A 87 11.19 29.37 -16.28
N GLY A 88 10.81 30.62 -16.49
CA GLY A 88 9.91 31.33 -15.59
C GLY A 88 8.50 30.73 -15.56
N PRO A 89 7.67 31.08 -14.55
CA PRO A 89 6.31 30.56 -14.42
C PRO A 89 5.43 30.82 -15.65
N THR A 90 5.66 31.93 -16.35
CA THR A 90 4.90 32.34 -17.54
C THR A 90 5.21 31.50 -18.79
N ARG A 91 6.28 30.71 -18.76
CA ARG A 91 6.71 29.82 -19.86
C ARG A 91 6.61 28.34 -19.49
N THR A 92 6.04 28.04 -18.32
CA THR A 92 5.84 26.69 -17.83
C THR A 92 4.36 26.34 -17.92
N TYR A 93 4.01 25.45 -18.83
CA TYR A 93 2.65 24.96 -19.00
C TYR A 93 2.58 23.54 -18.45
N ASN A 94 1.67 23.29 -17.50
CA ASN A 94 1.42 21.93 -17.04
C ASN A 94 0.50 21.24 -18.05
N MET A 95 1.05 20.34 -18.84
CA MET A 95 0.29 19.47 -19.73
C MET A 95 0.00 18.18 -18.96
N ASP A 96 -0.97 18.25 -18.06
CA ASP A 96 -1.48 17.10 -17.34
C ASP A 96 -2.28 16.20 -18.31
N GLU A 97 -2.06 14.89 -18.22
CA GLU A 97 -2.89 13.92 -18.93
C GLU A 97 -4.19 13.69 -18.16
N THR A 98 -5.32 13.72 -18.88
CA THR A 98 -6.60 13.23 -18.38
C THR A 98 -6.47 11.75 -17.99
N GLY A 99 -6.37 11.49 -16.68
CA GLY A 99 -6.16 10.15 -16.14
C GLY A 99 -7.38 9.25 -16.37
N LEU A 100 -7.31 8.38 -17.40
CA LEU A 100 -8.13 7.17 -17.45
C LEU A 100 -7.52 6.16 -16.47
N PRO A 101 -8.18 5.84 -15.35
CA PRO A 101 -7.61 4.92 -14.37
C PRO A 101 -7.53 3.51 -14.98
N THR A 102 -6.33 3.13 -15.41
CA THR A 102 -5.99 1.77 -15.89
C THR A 102 -5.63 0.82 -14.75
N THR A 103 -5.62 1.31 -13.50
CA THR A 103 -5.20 0.53 -12.34
C THR A 103 -6.39 -0.09 -11.61
N MET A 104 -6.23 -1.36 -11.21
CA MET A 104 -7.25 -2.16 -10.51
C MET A 104 -7.56 -1.59 -9.12
N THR A 105 -8.78 -1.87 -8.62
CA THR A 105 -9.18 -1.59 -7.24
C THR A 105 -8.35 -2.40 -6.25
N THR A 106 -7.85 -1.73 -5.21
CA THR A 106 -7.01 -2.33 -4.18
C THR A 106 -7.86 -2.84 -3.01
N LYS A 107 -7.39 -3.91 -2.34
CA LYS A 107 -8.00 -4.43 -1.12
C LYS A 107 -7.57 -3.59 0.08
N LYS A 108 -8.44 -3.49 1.08
CA LYS A 108 -8.14 -2.86 2.38
C LYS A 108 -7.07 -3.67 3.12
N ILE A 109 -6.07 -2.97 3.66
CA ILE A 109 -4.98 -3.55 4.42
C ILE A 109 -4.81 -2.84 5.76
N LEU A 110 -4.20 -3.50 6.73
CA LEU A 110 -3.78 -2.91 7.98
C LEU A 110 -2.39 -2.30 7.80
N ALA A 111 -2.25 -1.06 8.26
CA ALA A 111 -0.99 -0.33 8.24
C ALA A 111 -0.88 0.56 9.47
N GLU A 112 0.37 0.88 9.82
CA GLU A 112 0.66 1.82 10.90
C GLU A 112 0.18 3.24 10.55
N ARG A 113 -0.28 3.96 11.58
CA ARG A 113 -0.76 5.32 11.47
C ARG A 113 0.37 6.25 11.03
N GLY A 114 0.14 7.00 9.96
CA GLY A 114 1.11 7.94 9.40
C GLY A 114 1.98 7.36 8.28
N SER A 115 1.94 6.05 8.05
CA SER A 115 2.73 5.40 7.00
C SER A 115 2.10 5.58 5.62
N GLN A 116 2.91 5.89 4.60
CA GLN A 116 2.45 5.91 3.21
C GLN A 116 2.31 4.47 2.71
N VAL A 117 1.13 4.13 2.18
CA VAL A 117 0.79 2.75 1.82
C VAL A 117 0.39 2.68 0.35
N GLY A 118 1.35 2.33 -0.51
CA GLY A 118 1.13 2.10 -1.93
C GLY A 118 1.11 0.61 -2.23
N VAL A 119 0.31 0.19 -3.21
CA VAL A 119 0.41 -1.16 -3.79
C VAL A 119 0.80 -1.02 -5.24
N VAL A 120 1.81 -1.81 -5.63
CA VAL A 120 2.18 -1.95 -7.03
C VAL A 120 1.08 -2.72 -7.74
N ALA A 121 0.32 -2.04 -8.59
CA ALA A 121 -0.66 -2.66 -9.45
C ALA A 121 0.01 -3.00 -10.79
N THR A 122 0.21 -4.30 -11.04
CA THR A 122 0.68 -4.82 -12.34
C THR A 122 -0.51 -5.33 -13.13
N LEU A 123 -0.62 -4.95 -14.41
CA LEU A 123 -1.58 -5.56 -15.32
C LEU A 123 -1.19 -7.04 -15.51
N LYS A 124 -2.10 -7.96 -15.18
CA LYS A 124 -1.98 -9.35 -15.64
C LYS A 124 -2.44 -9.38 -17.09
N THR A 125 -1.50 -9.30 -18.03
CA THR A 125 -1.75 -9.75 -19.40
C THR A 125 -2.00 -11.27 -19.36
N LYS A 126 -3.13 -11.68 -19.94
CA LYS A 126 -3.48 -13.09 -20.15
C LYS A 126 -2.48 -13.76 -21.09
#